data_AF-A0A3C1LWL8-F1
#
_entry.id   AF-A0A3C1LWL8-F1
#
_cell.length_a   1.000
_cell.length_b   1.000
_cell.length_c   1.000
_cell.angle_alpha   90.00
_cell.angle_beta   90.00
_cell.angle_gamma   90.00
#
_symmetry.space_group_name_H-M   'P 1'
#
loop_
_entity.id
_entity.type
_entity.pdbx_description
1 polymer ?
#
loop_
_entity_poly.entity_id
_entity_poly.type
_entity_poly.pdbx_seq_one_letter_code
_entity_poly.pdbx_strand_id
1 'polypeptide(L)'
;MCCSAACLYFLSLLFLPKLEVDTSQCKSTSKLNIKKLSLYILWFILSVAAVFNWTSYIAVFAVISATALAANPKLFKSVDYSLLITFSAFFIFVENISSIESIRLFLNGMLARNTMLISALTSQFISNVPAAVLLSGFTQNSTQLLLGVNVGGCGTLIASLASVISYKLFSQKHIKYVGLYIIVFSAVNAIFLVVLSTFAYFYPLKL
;
A
#
# COMPACT_ATOMS: atom_id res chain seq x y z
N MET A 1 0.28 18.32 -2.63
CA MET A 1 0.04 16.96 -3.17
C MET A 1 -1.31 16.36 -2.76
N CYS A 2 -1.73 16.44 -1.48
CA CYS A 2 -3.06 15.91 -1.10
C CYS A 2 -4.21 16.57 -1.89
N CYS A 3 -4.15 17.88 -2.15
CA CYS A 3 -5.16 18.58 -2.95
C CYS A 3 -5.16 18.19 -4.43
N SER A 4 -3.98 17.96 -5.04
CA SER A 4 -3.89 17.53 -6.45
C SER A 4 -4.34 16.08 -6.62
N ALA A 5 -3.99 15.19 -5.69
CA ALA A 5 -4.50 13.83 -5.65
C ALA A 5 -6.02 13.79 -5.41
N ALA A 6 -6.55 14.61 -4.49
CA ALA A 6 -7.98 14.72 -4.24
C ALA A 6 -8.74 15.29 -5.45
N CYS A 7 -8.16 16.26 -6.16
CA CYS A 7 -8.73 16.81 -7.39
C CYS A 7 -8.75 15.77 -8.51
N LEU A 8 -7.67 15.03 -8.74
CA LEU A 8 -7.63 13.93 -9.72
C LEU A 8 -8.61 12.81 -9.35
N TYR A 9 -8.71 12.46 -8.07
CA TYR A 9 -9.71 11.53 -7.57
C TYR A 9 -11.12 12.03 -7.88
N PHE A 10 -11.45 13.27 -7.52
CA PHE A 10 -12.76 13.87 -7.78
C PHE A 10 -13.07 13.96 -9.27
N LEU A 11 -12.07 14.31 -10.11
CA LEU A 11 -12.20 14.32 -11.56
C LEU A 11 -12.49 12.91 -12.10
N SER A 12 -11.82 11.88 -11.56
CA SER A 12 -12.09 10.48 -11.92
C SER A 12 -13.51 10.04 -11.55
N LEU A 13 -14.07 10.57 -10.46
CA LEU A 13 -15.45 10.30 -10.07
C LEU A 13 -16.47 10.88 -11.07
N LEU A 14 -16.13 11.94 -11.79
CA LEU A 14 -17.00 12.51 -12.83
C LEU A 14 -17.09 11.63 -14.09
N PHE A 15 -16.04 10.83 -14.36
CA PHE A 15 -16.00 9.89 -15.48
C PHE A 15 -16.57 8.52 -15.15
N LEU A 16 -16.88 8.26 -13.88
CA LEU A 16 -17.62 7.05 -13.52
C LEU A 16 -19.05 7.20 -14.07
N PRO A 17 -19.51 6.26 -14.92
CA PRO A 17 -20.93 6.23 -15.24
C PRO A 17 -21.68 6.15 -13.91
N LYS A 18 -22.78 6.90 -13.78
CA LYS A 18 -23.73 6.75 -12.68
C LYS A 18 -24.31 5.34 -12.76
N LEU A 19 -23.54 4.38 -12.29
CA LEU A 19 -23.99 3.03 -12.04
C LEU A 19 -24.94 3.17 -10.87
N GLU A 20 -26.22 2.99 -11.14
CA GLU A 20 -27.17 2.66 -10.09
C GLU A 20 -26.64 1.39 -9.44
N VAL A 21 -25.98 1.58 -8.30
CA VAL A 21 -25.61 0.46 -7.44
C VAL A 21 -26.94 -0.13 -7.02
N ASP A 22 -27.25 -1.32 -7.52
CA ASP A 22 -28.47 -2.03 -7.20
C ASP A 22 -28.45 -2.39 -5.71
N THR A 23 -28.89 -1.44 -4.89
CA THR A 23 -28.88 -1.51 -3.42
C THR A 23 -29.82 -2.60 -2.89
N SER A 24 -30.63 -3.21 -3.77
CA SER A 24 -31.45 -4.38 -3.48
C SER A 24 -30.63 -5.56 -2.94
N GLN A 25 -29.35 -5.70 -3.35
CA GLN A 25 -28.42 -6.72 -2.83
C GLN A 25 -27.72 -6.33 -1.53
N CYS A 26 -27.76 -5.06 -1.12
CA CYS A 26 -27.18 -4.56 0.13
C CYS A 26 -28.15 -4.62 1.32
N LYS A 27 -29.20 -5.47 1.26
CA LYS A 27 -29.98 -5.84 2.45
C LYS A 27 -29.23 -6.87 3.30
N SER A 28 -28.03 -6.53 3.75
CA SER A 28 -27.43 -7.24 4.89
C SER A 28 -27.95 -6.58 6.16
N THR A 29 -29.12 -7.00 6.63
CA THR A 29 -29.64 -6.66 7.97
C THR A 29 -28.93 -7.45 9.06
N SER A 30 -27.62 -7.68 8.91
CA SER A 30 -26.80 -8.23 9.97
C SER A 30 -26.61 -7.14 11.02
N LYS A 31 -27.28 -7.27 12.17
CA LYS A 31 -27.06 -6.38 13.31
C LYS A 31 -25.56 -6.36 13.62
N LEU A 32 -24.96 -5.17 13.52
CA LEU A 32 -23.55 -4.95 13.76
C LEU A 32 -23.25 -5.41 15.20
N ASN A 33 -22.43 -6.46 15.34
CA ASN A 33 -22.12 -7.00 16.64
C ASN A 33 -21.03 -6.14 17.30
N ILE A 34 -21.47 -5.17 18.10
CA ILE A 34 -20.61 -4.18 18.77
C ILE A 34 -19.50 -4.86 19.59
N LYS A 35 -19.78 -6.01 20.21
CA LYS A 35 -18.78 -6.77 20.98
C LYS A 35 -17.65 -7.30 20.09
N LYS A 36 -17.99 -7.87 18.93
CA LYS A 36 -17.00 -8.34 17.94
C LYS A 36 -16.19 -7.18 17.36
N LEU A 37 -16.86 -6.06 17.04
CA LEU A 37 -16.19 -4.86 16.55
C LEU A 37 -15.20 -4.33 17.58
N SER A 38 -15.62 -4.19 18.84
CA SER A 38 -14.75 -3.74 19.93
C SER A 38 -13.54 -4.64 20.12
N LEU A 39 -13.70 -5.96 20.00
CA LEU A 39 -12.60 -6.92 20.07
C LEU A 39 -11.59 -6.71 18.93
N TYR A 40 -12.06 -6.52 17.70
CA TYR A 40 -11.18 -6.26 16.56
C TYR A 40 -10.46 -4.92 16.65
N ILE A 41 -11.13 -3.88 17.14
CA ILE A 41 -10.50 -2.57 17.41
C ILE A 41 -9.40 -2.74 18.48
N LEU A 42 -9.67 -3.51 19.54
CA LEU A 42 -8.66 -3.79 20.57
C LEU A 42 -7.44 -4.51 19.99
N TRP A 43 -7.62 -5.57 19.19
CA TRP A 43 -6.51 -6.27 18.54
C TRP A 43 -5.72 -5.36 17.60
N PHE A 44 -6.39 -4.45 16.90
CA PHE A 44 -5.74 -3.46 16.05
C PHE A 44 -4.87 -2.50 16.88
N ILE A 45 -5.41 -1.94 17.96
CA ILE A 45 -4.66 -1.03 18.84
C ILE A 45 -3.44 -1.75 19.45
N LEU A 46 -3.61 -2.99 19.93
CA LEU A 46 -2.49 -3.78 20.46
C LEU A 46 -1.42 -4.04 19.39
N SER A 47 -1.83 -4.37 18.17
CA SER A 47 -0.89 -4.54 17.04
C SER A 47 -0.12 -3.26 16.75
N VAL A 48 -0.78 -2.09 16.75
CA VAL A 48 -0.14 -0.79 16.54
C VAL A 48 0.82 -0.45 17.69
N ALA A 49 0.43 -0.72 18.93
CA ALA A 49 1.29 -0.53 20.10
C ALA A 49 2.55 -1.40 20.05
N ALA A 50 2.45 -2.63 19.55
CA ALA A 50 3.61 -3.50 19.30
C ALA A 50 4.56 -2.91 18.24
N VAL A 51 4.03 -2.31 17.16
CA VAL A 51 4.85 -1.67 16.12
C VAL A 51 5.67 -0.50 16.67
N PHE A 52 5.11 0.29 17.59
CA PHE A 52 5.82 1.37 18.27
C PHE A 52 6.73 0.89 19.41
N ASN A 53 6.91 -0.43 19.59
CA ASN A 53 7.66 -1.04 20.68
C ASN A 53 7.16 -0.65 22.09
N TRP A 54 5.91 -0.21 22.24
CA TRP A 54 5.30 0.05 23.56
C TRP A 54 5.00 -1.24 24.33
N THR A 55 4.85 -2.35 23.61
CA THR A 55 4.60 -3.69 24.15
C THR A 55 5.37 -4.74 23.36
N SER A 56 5.75 -5.85 23.99
CA SER A 56 6.41 -6.96 23.30
C SER A 56 5.53 -7.55 22.19
N TYR A 57 6.07 -7.60 20.96
CA TYR A 57 5.38 -8.17 19.81
C TYR A 57 5.04 -9.66 20.02
N ILE A 58 5.88 -10.40 20.76
CA ILE A 58 5.64 -11.81 21.08
C ILE A 58 4.40 -11.95 21.99
N ALA A 59 4.29 -11.09 23.01
CA ALA A 59 3.15 -11.10 23.93
C ALA A 59 1.86 -10.73 23.20
N VAL A 60 1.89 -9.67 22.37
CA VAL A 60 0.74 -9.26 21.56
C VAL A 60 0.31 -10.35 20.59
N PHE A 61 1.26 -10.98 19.89
CA PHE A 61 0.98 -12.09 18.99
C PHE A 61 0.32 -13.27 19.71
N ALA A 62 0.82 -13.65 20.89
CA ALA A 62 0.26 -14.73 21.69
C ALA A 62 -1.17 -14.42 22.15
N VAL A 63 -1.41 -13.21 22.68
CA VAL A 63 -2.73 -12.77 23.16
C VAL A 63 -3.75 -12.71 22.03
N ILE A 64 -3.39 -12.09 20.91
CA ILE A 64 -4.29 -12.01 19.74
C ILE A 64 -4.57 -13.40 19.20
N SER A 65 -3.55 -14.26 19.07
CA SER A 65 -3.74 -15.62 18.55
C SER A 65 -4.64 -16.46 19.45
N ALA A 66 -4.43 -16.43 20.77
CA ALA A 66 -5.24 -17.17 21.73
C ALA A 66 -6.70 -16.69 21.75
N THR A 67 -6.90 -15.36 21.79
CA THR A 67 -8.25 -14.78 21.79
C THR A 67 -8.95 -14.96 20.44
N ALA A 68 -8.23 -14.92 19.32
CA ALA A 68 -8.77 -15.21 17.99
C ALA A 68 -9.16 -16.68 17.82
N LEU A 69 -8.35 -17.60 18.36
CA LEU A 69 -8.66 -19.03 18.33
C LEU A 69 -9.92 -19.34 19.15
N ALA A 70 -10.08 -18.71 20.31
CA ALA A 70 -11.27 -18.83 21.14
C ALA A 70 -12.52 -18.19 20.50
N ALA A 71 -12.39 -17.01 19.87
CA ALA A 71 -13.52 -16.27 19.34
C ALA A 71 -13.98 -16.75 17.95
N ASN A 72 -13.05 -17.07 17.05
CA ASN A 72 -13.34 -17.55 15.70
C ASN A 72 -12.13 -18.26 15.07
N PRO A 73 -11.97 -19.58 15.27
CA PRO A 73 -10.81 -20.32 14.75
C PRO A 73 -10.77 -20.37 13.21
N LYS A 74 -11.91 -20.14 12.54
CA LYS A 74 -11.96 -20.07 11.07
C LYS A 74 -11.20 -18.87 10.52
N LEU A 75 -10.95 -17.83 11.34
CA LEU A 75 -10.21 -16.63 10.96
C LEU A 75 -8.81 -16.99 10.44
N PHE A 76 -8.14 -17.95 11.06
CA PHE A 76 -6.81 -18.41 10.63
C PHE A 76 -6.83 -19.03 9.23
N LYS A 77 -7.95 -19.57 8.76
CA LYS A 77 -8.06 -20.10 7.39
C LYS A 77 -8.37 -19.04 6.35
N SER A 78 -8.91 -17.89 6.75
CA SER A 78 -9.26 -16.79 5.84
C SER A 78 -8.12 -15.78 5.62
N VAL A 79 -7.01 -15.92 6.34
CA VAL A 79 -5.83 -15.05 6.17
C VAL A 79 -5.15 -15.33 4.83
N ASP A 80 -4.79 -14.28 4.10
CA ASP A 80 -3.98 -14.38 2.89
C ASP A 80 -2.49 -14.53 3.25
N TYR A 81 -2.09 -15.76 3.62
CA TYR A 81 -0.69 -16.05 3.96
C TYR A 81 0.28 -15.81 2.80
N SER A 82 -0.18 -15.92 1.56
CA SER A 82 0.65 -15.59 0.39
C SER A 82 1.07 -14.13 0.45
N LEU A 83 0.12 -13.22 0.74
CA LEU A 83 0.42 -11.80 0.87
C LEU A 83 1.40 -11.53 2.03
N LEU A 84 1.20 -12.17 3.19
CA LEU A 84 2.10 -12.02 4.34
C LEU A 84 3.52 -12.51 4.02
N ILE A 85 3.66 -13.66 3.36
CA ILE A 85 4.95 -14.20 2.94
C ILE A 85 5.61 -13.27 1.92
N THR A 86 4.86 -12.75 0.95
CA THR A 86 5.38 -11.77 -0.02
C THR A 86 5.90 -10.52 0.67
N PHE A 87 5.20 -10.00 1.67
CA PHE A 87 5.69 -8.88 2.47
C PHE A 87 7.00 -9.22 3.19
N SER A 88 7.03 -10.34 3.94
CA SER A 88 8.24 -10.77 4.65
C SER A 88 9.42 -10.96 3.70
N ALA A 89 9.19 -11.56 2.53
CA ALA A 89 10.20 -11.75 1.49
C ALA A 89 10.71 -10.40 0.96
N PHE A 90 9.84 -9.41 0.73
CA PHE A 90 10.27 -8.08 0.33
C PHE A 90 11.14 -7.40 1.38
N PHE A 91 10.82 -7.49 2.67
CA PHE A 91 11.65 -6.92 3.73
C PHE A 91 13.03 -7.60 3.79
N ILE A 92 13.08 -8.93 3.79
CA ILE A 92 14.34 -9.69 3.78
C ILE A 92 15.16 -9.34 2.54
N PHE A 93 14.53 -9.31 1.36
CA PHE A 93 15.19 -9.00 0.11
C PHE A 93 15.76 -7.58 0.09
N VAL A 94 14.96 -6.59 0.51
CA VAL A 94 15.37 -5.18 0.63
C VAL A 94 16.54 -5.02 1.58
N GLU A 95 16.49 -5.66 2.75
CA GLU A 95 17.56 -5.61 3.74
C GLU A 95 18.86 -6.21 3.19
N ASN A 96 18.78 -7.40 2.56
CA ASN A 96 19.94 -8.03 1.91
C ASN A 96 20.51 -7.19 0.76
N ILE A 97 19.67 -6.55 -0.05
CA ILE A 97 20.15 -5.64 -1.10
C ILE A 97 20.84 -4.42 -0.52
N SER A 98 20.29 -3.88 0.57
CA SER A 98 20.82 -2.68 1.23
C SER A 98 22.20 -2.88 1.86
N SER A 99 22.56 -4.13 2.19
CA SER A 99 23.87 -4.47 2.76
C SER A 99 24.98 -4.65 1.71
N ILE A 100 24.63 -4.75 0.43
CA ILE A 100 25.61 -4.85 -0.66
C ILE A 100 26.24 -3.48 -0.91
N GLU A 101 27.55 -3.36 -0.66
CA GLU A 101 28.30 -2.10 -0.73
C GLU A 101 28.11 -1.37 -2.08
N SER A 102 28.20 -2.11 -3.19
CA SER A 102 28.04 -1.54 -4.54
C SER A 102 26.68 -0.89 -4.74
N ILE A 103 25.61 -1.50 -4.21
CA ILE A 103 24.25 -0.99 -4.30
C ILE A 103 24.09 0.23 -3.40
N ARG A 104 24.63 0.17 -2.18
CA ARG A 104 24.64 1.30 -1.26
C ARG A 104 25.32 2.54 -1.86
N LEU A 105 26.51 2.38 -2.44
CA LEU A 105 27.23 3.50 -3.08
C LEU A 105 26.44 4.04 -4.28
N PHE A 106 25.86 3.16 -5.10
CA PHE A 106 25.04 3.55 -6.23
C PHE A 106 23.79 4.33 -5.81
N LEU A 107 23.02 3.81 -4.85
CA LEU A 107 21.80 4.44 -4.34
C LEU A 107 22.09 5.77 -3.65
N ASN A 108 23.15 5.86 -2.84
CA ASN A 108 23.58 7.13 -2.24
C ASN A 108 23.89 8.18 -3.31
N GLY A 109 24.63 7.81 -4.36
CA GLY A 109 24.96 8.72 -5.46
C GLY A 109 23.73 9.16 -6.26
N MET A 110 22.76 8.27 -6.49
CA MET A 110 21.52 8.60 -7.19
C MET A 110 20.59 9.48 -6.35
N LEU A 111 20.37 9.11 -5.08
CA LEU A 111 19.47 9.84 -4.17
C LEU A 111 19.99 11.25 -3.85
N ALA A 112 21.32 11.43 -3.80
CA ALA A 112 21.93 12.75 -3.67
C ALA A 112 21.61 13.69 -4.84
N ARG A 113 21.37 13.14 -6.04
CA ARG A 113 21.00 13.94 -7.22
C ARG A 113 19.51 14.29 -7.21
N ASN A 114 18.65 13.32 -6.96
CA ASN A 114 17.21 13.54 -6.93
C ASN A 114 16.48 12.45 -6.13
N THR A 115 16.33 12.68 -4.82
CA THR A 115 15.67 11.72 -3.93
C THR A 115 14.24 11.40 -4.41
N MET A 116 13.47 12.40 -4.84
CA MET A 116 12.07 12.21 -5.25
C MET A 116 11.93 11.32 -6.50
N LEU A 117 12.67 11.62 -7.56
CA LEU A 117 12.60 10.85 -8.82
C LEU A 117 13.03 9.40 -8.63
N ILE A 118 14.16 9.19 -7.93
CA ILE A 118 14.70 7.85 -7.69
C ILE A 118 13.72 7.04 -6.85
N SER A 119 13.14 7.66 -5.81
CA SER A 119 12.13 7.01 -4.98
C SER A 119 10.87 6.62 -5.75
N ALA A 120 10.41 7.48 -6.67
CA ALA A 120 9.28 7.19 -7.55
C ALA A 120 9.58 6.01 -8.51
N LEU A 121 10.75 6.02 -9.14
CA LEU A 121 11.17 4.95 -10.05
C LEU A 121 11.34 3.61 -9.30
N THR A 122 12.01 3.61 -8.15
CA THR A 122 12.18 2.39 -7.35
C THR A 122 10.83 1.83 -6.90
N SER A 123 9.91 2.68 -6.46
CA SER A 123 8.57 2.27 -6.04
C SER A 123 7.75 1.63 -7.16
N GLN A 124 8.00 1.95 -8.43
CA GLN A 124 7.29 1.35 -9.56
C GLN A 124 7.60 -0.14 -9.74
N PHE A 125 8.76 -0.60 -9.27
CA PHE A 125 9.23 -1.98 -9.41
C PHE A 125 9.17 -2.79 -8.10
N ILE A 126 9.46 -2.15 -6.96
CA ILE A 126 9.57 -2.83 -5.66
C ILE A 126 8.28 -2.74 -4.83
N SER A 127 7.37 -1.84 -5.19
CA SER A 127 6.23 -1.39 -4.39
C SER A 127 6.56 -0.26 -3.40
N ASN A 128 5.55 0.54 -3.08
CA ASN A 128 5.67 1.76 -2.27
C ASN A 128 6.31 1.52 -0.89
N VAL A 129 5.80 0.58 -0.10
CA VAL A 129 6.28 0.34 1.28
C VAL A 129 7.71 -0.20 1.31
N PRO A 130 8.06 -1.28 0.58
CA PRO A 130 9.43 -1.81 0.64
C PRO A 130 10.45 -0.87 -0.01
N ALA A 131 10.07 -0.08 -1.03
CA ALA A 131 10.94 0.96 -1.59
C ALA A 131 11.24 2.07 -0.57
N ALA A 132 10.25 2.50 0.22
CA ALA A 132 10.47 3.50 1.26
C ALA A 132 11.46 2.99 2.30
N VAL A 133 11.30 1.74 2.74
CA VAL A 133 12.17 1.10 3.72
C VAL A 133 13.59 0.95 3.17
N LEU A 134 13.74 0.46 1.94
CA LEU A 134 15.04 0.34 1.25
C LEU A 134 15.79 1.67 1.20
N LEU A 135 15.12 2.71 0.71
CA LEU A 135 15.77 3.99 0.40
C LEU A 135 15.96 4.88 1.63
N SER A 136 15.19 4.65 2.72
CA SER A 136 15.29 5.44 3.95
C SER A 136 16.67 5.42 4.60
N GLY A 137 17.45 4.35 4.41
CA GLY A 137 18.82 4.26 4.91
C GLY A 137 19.85 5.08 4.11
N PHE A 138 19.46 5.62 2.94
CA PHE A 138 20.38 6.24 1.97
C PHE A 138 20.05 7.72 1.68
N THR A 139 19.05 8.30 2.36
CA THR A 139 18.71 9.73 2.24
C THR A 139 18.16 10.28 3.55
N GLN A 140 18.54 11.52 3.87
CA GLN A 140 17.97 12.27 5.00
C GLN A 140 16.72 13.06 4.60
N ASN A 141 16.40 13.13 3.31
CA ASN A 141 15.24 13.87 2.81
C ASN A 141 13.99 13.00 2.83
N SER A 142 13.48 12.70 4.03
CA SER A 142 12.30 11.86 4.23
C SER A 142 11.07 12.41 3.50
N THR A 143 10.94 13.73 3.38
CA THR A 143 9.84 14.37 2.65
C THR A 143 9.86 13.99 1.17
N GLN A 144 10.98 14.19 0.48
CA GLN A 144 11.09 13.83 -0.94
C GLN A 144 11.03 12.32 -1.17
N LEU A 145 11.57 11.53 -0.26
CA LEU A 145 11.48 10.08 -0.28
C LEU A 145 10.01 9.64 -0.25
N LEU A 146 9.26 10.07 0.77
CA LEU A 146 7.85 9.71 0.96
C LEU A 146 6.96 10.24 -0.16
N LEU A 147 7.22 11.44 -0.69
CA LEU A 147 6.52 11.95 -1.86
C LEU A 147 6.80 11.07 -3.08
N GLY A 148 8.07 10.76 -3.34
CA GLY A 148 8.48 9.94 -4.48
C GLY A 148 7.87 8.54 -4.46
N VAL A 149 8.02 7.79 -3.36
CA VAL A 149 7.46 6.44 -3.27
C VAL A 149 5.93 6.41 -3.35
N ASN A 150 5.23 7.45 -2.87
CA ASN A 150 3.78 7.52 -3.00
C ASN A 150 3.34 7.83 -4.43
N VAL A 151 4.02 8.77 -5.12
CA VAL A 151 3.76 9.03 -6.55
C VAL A 151 4.06 7.78 -7.38
N GLY A 152 5.22 7.17 -7.15
CA GLY A 152 5.62 5.93 -7.80
C GLY A 152 4.64 4.79 -7.52
N GLY A 153 4.13 4.65 -6.30
CA GLY A 153 3.15 3.63 -5.94
C GLY A 153 1.84 3.70 -6.74
N CYS A 154 1.51 4.84 -7.32
CA CYS A 154 0.32 5.00 -8.16
C CYS A 154 0.52 4.52 -9.60
N GLY A 155 1.72 4.23 -10.09
CA GLY A 155 1.93 4.07 -11.53
C GLY A 155 1.63 2.68 -12.11
N THR A 156 2.13 1.60 -11.49
CA THR A 156 1.89 0.23 -11.96
C THR A 156 1.05 -0.60 -10.99
N LEU A 157 0.56 -1.74 -11.47
CA LEU A 157 -0.26 -2.64 -10.68
C LEU A 157 0.56 -3.27 -9.52
N ILE A 158 1.86 -3.49 -9.75
CA ILE A 158 2.79 -4.07 -8.77
C ILE A 158 3.33 -2.98 -7.81
N ALA A 159 3.35 -1.72 -8.26
CA ALA A 159 3.84 -0.58 -7.49
C ALA A 159 3.07 -0.32 -6.18
N SER A 160 1.84 -0.84 -6.05
CA SER A 160 1.06 -0.74 -4.82
C SER A 160 0.29 -2.02 -4.55
N LEU A 161 0.41 -2.51 -3.33
CA LEU A 161 -0.32 -3.71 -2.91
C LEU A 161 -1.84 -3.50 -2.87
N ALA A 162 -2.30 -2.27 -2.68
CA ALA A 162 -3.73 -1.96 -2.81
C ALA A 162 -4.23 -2.26 -4.24
N SER A 163 -3.41 -1.97 -5.25
CA SER A 163 -3.70 -2.28 -6.66
C SER A 163 -3.73 -3.78 -6.93
N VAL A 164 -2.80 -4.54 -6.34
CA VAL A 164 -2.78 -6.01 -6.42
C VAL A 164 -4.02 -6.63 -5.77
N ILE A 165 -4.42 -6.14 -4.59
CA ILE A 165 -5.63 -6.61 -3.90
C ILE A 165 -6.87 -6.29 -4.74
N SER A 166 -6.99 -5.07 -5.27
CA SER A 166 -8.10 -4.67 -6.13
C SER A 166 -8.20 -5.56 -7.39
N TYR A 167 -7.07 -5.81 -8.05
CA TYR A 167 -6.98 -6.72 -9.19
C TYR A 167 -7.38 -8.16 -8.82
N LYS A 168 -6.92 -8.68 -7.68
CA LYS A 168 -7.29 -10.02 -7.20
C LYS A 168 -8.79 -10.14 -6.96
N LEU A 169 -9.41 -9.14 -6.34
CA LEU A 169 -10.85 -9.11 -6.11
C LEU A 169 -11.65 -8.98 -7.41
N PHE A 170 -11.17 -8.18 -8.37
CA PHE A 170 -11.82 -8.01 -9.67
C PHE A 170 -11.72 -9.28 -10.52
N SER A 171 -10.52 -9.84 -10.65
CA SER A 171 -10.26 -11.04 -11.46
C SER A 171 -11.04 -12.25 -10.97
N GLN A 172 -11.28 -12.38 -9.66
CA GLN A 172 -12.10 -13.46 -9.10
C GLN A 172 -13.57 -13.40 -9.55
N LYS A 173 -14.13 -12.21 -9.79
CA LYS A 173 -15.54 -12.04 -10.18
C LYS A 173 -15.73 -11.85 -11.69
N HIS A 174 -14.73 -11.30 -12.37
CA HIS A 174 -14.86 -10.80 -13.74
C HIS A 174 -13.69 -11.23 -14.64
N ILE A 175 -13.38 -12.53 -14.68
CA ILE A 175 -12.28 -13.12 -15.45
C ILE A 175 -12.24 -12.62 -16.91
N LYS A 176 -13.41 -12.51 -17.58
CA LYS A 176 -13.52 -12.08 -18.98
C LYS A 176 -13.00 -10.65 -19.22
N TYR A 177 -13.00 -9.79 -18.22
CA TYR A 177 -12.66 -8.37 -18.34
C TYR A 177 -11.28 -8.02 -17.76
N VAL A 178 -10.48 -9.01 -17.37
CA VAL A 178 -9.17 -8.82 -16.74
C VAL A 178 -8.21 -8.02 -17.63
N GLY A 179 -8.16 -8.30 -18.94
CA GLY A 179 -7.32 -7.56 -19.88
C GLY A 179 -7.71 -6.09 -19.99
N LEU A 180 -9.02 -5.80 -20.09
CA LEU A 180 -9.54 -4.45 -20.12
C LEU A 180 -9.25 -3.70 -18.82
N TYR A 181 -9.39 -4.38 -17.67
CA TYR A 181 -9.02 -3.83 -16.37
C TYR A 181 -7.55 -3.40 -16.36
N ILE A 182 -6.62 -4.26 -16.78
CA ILE A 182 -5.18 -3.94 -16.80
C ILE A 182 -4.90 -2.72 -17.69
N ILE A 183 -5.51 -2.64 -18.87
CA ILE A 183 -5.31 -1.53 -19.80
C ILE A 183 -5.84 -0.22 -19.20
N VAL A 184 -7.09 -0.19 -18.76
CA VAL A 184 -7.72 1.01 -18.19
C VAL A 184 -6.99 1.45 -16.92
N PHE A 185 -6.69 0.49 -16.03
CA PHE A 185 -5.93 0.74 -14.81
C PHE A 185 -4.58 1.37 -15.14
N SER A 186 -3.83 0.80 -16.09
CA SER A 186 -2.49 1.31 -16.45
C SER A 186 -2.54 2.68 -17.10
N ALA A 187 -3.54 2.93 -17.95
CA ALA A 187 -3.72 4.24 -18.60
C ALA A 187 -4.05 5.34 -17.59
N VAL A 188 -5.01 5.10 -16.69
CA VAL A 188 -5.38 6.06 -15.64
C VAL A 188 -4.20 6.33 -14.71
N ASN A 189 -3.50 5.28 -14.29
CA ASN A 189 -2.36 5.41 -13.38
C ASN A 189 -1.13 6.03 -14.02
N ALA A 190 -0.91 5.85 -15.32
CA ALA A 190 0.12 6.60 -16.05
C ALA A 190 -0.19 8.10 -16.05
N ILE A 191 -1.45 8.50 -16.22
CA ILE A 191 -1.87 9.92 -16.12
C ILE A 191 -1.62 10.44 -14.70
N PHE A 192 -2.02 9.69 -13.68
CA PHE A 192 -1.77 10.05 -12.27
C PHE A 192 -0.27 10.21 -12.00
N LEU A 193 0.55 9.25 -12.44
CA LEU A 193 1.99 9.28 -12.28
C LEU A 193 2.58 10.56 -12.89
N VAL A 194 2.22 10.89 -14.14
CA VAL A 194 2.73 12.09 -14.81
C VAL A 194 2.29 13.35 -14.09
N VAL A 195 0.99 13.53 -13.84
CA VAL A 195 0.46 14.75 -13.22
C VAL A 195 1.02 14.95 -11.81
N LEU A 196 1.06 13.90 -10.99
CA LEU A 196 1.58 13.98 -9.63
C LEU A 196 3.10 14.17 -9.61
N SER A 197 3.84 13.54 -10.52
CA SER A 197 5.29 13.74 -10.64
C SER A 197 5.63 15.18 -11.03
N THR A 198 4.94 15.72 -12.04
CA THR A 198 5.09 17.12 -12.48
C THR A 198 4.77 18.07 -11.33
N PHE A 199 3.63 17.86 -10.65
CA PHE A 199 3.25 18.70 -9.51
C PHE A 199 4.28 18.63 -8.38
N ALA A 200 4.76 17.44 -8.03
CA ALA A 200 5.75 17.25 -6.98
C ALA A 200 7.12 17.85 -7.33
N TYR A 201 7.49 17.88 -8.62
CA TYR A 201 8.72 18.50 -9.10
C TYR A 201 8.65 20.04 -9.06
N PHE A 202 7.54 20.63 -9.50
CA PHE A 202 7.37 22.09 -9.55
C PHE A 202 7.00 22.73 -8.20
N TYR A 203 6.31 21.98 -7.33
CA TYR A 203 5.93 22.43 -5.99
C TYR A 203 6.61 21.53 -4.95
N PRO A 204 7.94 21.61 -4.79
CA PRO A 204 8.63 20.91 -3.72
C PRO A 204 8.08 21.46 -2.40
N LEU A 205 7.29 20.64 -1.70
CA LEU A 205 6.84 20.92 -0.35
C LEU A 205 8.09 21.10 0.53
N LYS A 206 8.41 22.36 0.85
CA LYS A 206 9.22 22.69 2.02
C LYS A 206 8.30 22.53 3.23
N LEU A 207 8.23 21.32 3.75
CA LEU A 207 7.71 21.03 5.08
C LEU A 207 8.81 21.34 6.10
#